data_AF-A0A1I8PVW3-F1
#
_entry.id   AF-A0A1I8PVW3-F1
#
_cell.length_a   1.000
_cell.length_b   1.000
_cell.length_c   1.000
_cell.angle_alpha   90.00
_cell.angle_beta   90.00
_cell.angle_gamma   90.00
#
_symmetry.space_group_name_H-M   'P 1'
#
loop_
_entity.id
_entity.type
_entity.pdbx_description
1 polymer ?
#
loop_
_entity_poly.entity_id
_entity_poly.type
_entity_poly.pdbx_seq_one_letter_code
_entity_poly.pdbx_strand_id
1 'polypeptide(L)'
;MNEYLFFLISIACLSQCLGEKPMSPTPSPAAIRTLSITPTPSPISSRTTSSTTSSTPLSADQENARFDFILQETKLLTLDVKTLIDKTLAQLPKDSDYDFHRNRCREYLELYRQYQLATSDDCGEKALEFYDFQNTFLKFYLGENIKALRSQEMVQLLNRNGMQDIIHKIHAKRSELSIGNTNWNKFFGYMAVGHC
;
A
#
# COMPACT_ATOMS: atom_id res chain seq x y z
N MET A 1 -9.01 -12.03 -4.71
CA MET A 1 -8.25 -12.54 -3.55
C MET A 1 -6.93 -11.78 -3.56
N ASN A 2 -6.90 -10.50 -3.15
CA ASN A 2 -5.69 -9.67 -3.34
C ASN A 2 -5.65 -8.32 -2.56
N GLU A 3 -6.17 -8.27 -1.33
CA GLU A 3 -5.99 -7.07 -0.47
C GLU A 3 -4.63 -7.05 0.26
N TYR A 4 -3.82 -8.08 0.05
CA TYR A 4 -2.65 -8.39 0.89
C TYR A 4 -1.31 -7.97 0.27
N LEU A 5 -1.22 -7.74 -1.05
CA LEU A 5 -0.01 -7.21 -1.68
C LEU A 5 0.33 -5.78 -1.23
N PHE A 6 -0.69 -5.09 -0.70
CA PHE A 6 -0.64 -3.71 -0.23
C PHE A 6 0.03 -3.53 1.13
N PHE A 7 0.31 -4.58 1.90
CA PHE A 7 0.62 -4.41 3.32
C PHE A 7 2.04 -3.94 3.64
N LEU A 8 3.01 -4.08 2.72
CA LEU A 8 4.37 -3.60 2.95
C LEU A 8 4.50 -2.07 2.83
N ILE A 9 3.50 -1.40 2.22
CA ILE A 9 3.57 0.03 1.95
C ILE A 9 2.22 0.75 2.23
N SER A 10 1.04 0.11 2.14
CA SER A 10 -0.27 0.78 2.00
C SER A 10 -1.19 0.87 3.24
N ILE A 11 -0.78 0.52 4.45
CA ILE A 11 -1.64 0.74 5.65
C ILE A 11 -1.44 2.14 6.24
N ALA A 12 -0.41 2.88 5.82
CA ALA A 12 -0.07 4.21 6.35
C ALA A 12 -1.06 5.31 6.01
N CYS A 13 -1.56 5.37 4.77
CA CYS A 13 -2.15 6.61 4.28
C CYS A 13 -3.68 6.71 4.42
N LEU A 14 -4.37 5.60 4.70
CA LEU A 14 -5.85 5.61 4.78
C LEU A 14 -6.40 5.84 6.20
N SER A 15 -5.58 5.82 7.25
CA SER A 15 -6.07 5.96 8.63
C SER A 15 -6.02 7.37 9.21
N GLN A 16 -5.39 8.36 8.55
CA GLN A 16 -5.23 9.71 9.12
C GLN A 16 -5.62 10.91 8.23
N CYS A 17 -6.04 10.69 6.97
CA CYS A 17 -6.53 11.79 6.12
C CYS A 17 -8.06 11.99 6.10
N LEU A 18 -8.82 11.20 6.85
CA LEU A 18 -10.25 11.46 7.11
C LEU A 18 -10.49 11.62 8.62
N GLY A 19 -9.83 12.61 9.20
CA GLY A 19 -10.33 13.28 10.39
C GLY A 19 -11.63 13.99 10.02
N GLU A 20 -12.73 13.42 10.47
CA GLU A 20 -14.11 13.86 10.27
C GLU A 20 -14.26 15.37 10.50
N LYS A 21 -14.72 16.08 9.46
CA LYS A 21 -15.45 17.34 9.67
C LYS A 21 -16.92 16.96 9.86
N PRO A 22 -17.54 17.24 11.03
CA PRO A 22 -18.92 16.85 11.28
C PRO A 22 -19.85 17.67 10.38
N MET A 23 -20.58 16.98 9.51
CA MET A 23 -21.66 17.55 8.72
C MET A 23 -22.97 17.24 9.45
N SER A 24 -23.62 18.30 9.95
CA SER A 24 -24.83 18.25 10.76
C SER A 24 -26.03 17.63 10.00
N PRO A 25 -26.98 16.94 10.68
CA PRO A 25 -28.06 16.23 10.02
C PRO A 25 -29.33 17.10 9.88
N THR A 26 -30.06 16.90 8.79
CA THR A 26 -31.46 17.32 8.64
C THR A 26 -32.22 16.32 7.77
N PRO A 27 -33.56 16.23 7.86
CA PRO A 27 -34.22 15.00 8.25
C PRO A 27 -34.95 14.31 7.09
N SER A 28 -35.19 13.01 7.31
CA SER A 28 -36.06 12.14 6.52
C SER A 28 -37.54 12.54 6.64
N PRO A 29 -38.37 12.10 5.67
CA PRO A 29 -39.56 11.38 6.11
C PRO A 29 -39.81 10.06 5.36
N ALA A 30 -40.06 9.04 6.17
CA ALA A 30 -41.10 8.00 6.08
C ALA A 30 -41.28 7.17 4.80
N ALA A 31 -41.17 5.84 4.95
CA ALA A 31 -42.31 4.92 4.81
C ALA A 31 -41.97 3.53 5.37
N ILE A 32 -42.80 3.08 6.31
CA ILE A 32 -42.74 1.79 6.99
C ILE A 32 -43.60 0.78 6.19
N ARG A 33 -43.06 -0.39 5.88
CA ARG A 33 -43.86 -1.59 5.59
C ARG A 33 -43.25 -2.82 6.26
N THR A 34 -44.01 -3.32 7.22
CA THR A 34 -43.79 -4.49 8.07
C THR A 34 -44.07 -5.78 7.28
N LEU A 35 -43.16 -6.75 7.32
CA LEU A 35 -43.48 -8.16 7.14
C LEU A 35 -42.72 -9.00 8.16
N SER A 36 -43.51 -9.75 8.92
CA SER A 36 -43.14 -10.63 10.03
C SER A 36 -42.74 -12.00 9.48
N ILE A 37 -41.61 -12.56 9.95
CA ILE A 37 -41.24 -13.96 9.71
C ILE A 37 -40.74 -14.56 11.03
N THR A 38 -41.38 -15.66 11.41
CA THR A 38 -41.24 -16.47 12.63
C THR A 38 -39.87 -17.15 12.75
N PRO A 39 -39.29 -17.31 13.96
CA PRO A 39 -37.99 -17.94 14.17
C PRO A 39 -38.09 -19.47 14.32
N THR A 40 -37.11 -20.19 13.78
CA THR A 40 -36.84 -21.61 14.11
C THR A 40 -35.49 -21.70 14.83
N PRO A 41 -35.40 -22.32 16.01
CA PRO A 41 -34.12 -22.51 16.70
C PRO A 41 -33.47 -23.82 16.30
N SER A 42 -32.15 -23.81 16.13
CA SER A 42 -31.32 -25.01 16.23
C SER A 42 -29.98 -24.63 16.86
N PRO A 43 -29.49 -25.42 17.84
CA PRO A 43 -28.27 -25.11 18.57
C PRO A 43 -27.08 -25.72 17.82
N ILE A 44 -26.16 -24.88 17.34
CA ILE A 44 -24.84 -25.34 16.93
C ILE A 44 -23.83 -24.72 17.88
N SER A 45 -23.26 -25.61 18.69
CA SER A 45 -22.19 -25.36 19.64
C SER A 45 -20.91 -25.02 18.89
N SER A 46 -20.58 -23.73 18.78
CA SER A 46 -19.27 -23.26 18.33
C SER A 46 -18.38 -23.05 19.55
N ARG A 47 -17.50 -24.02 19.78
CA ARG A 47 -16.36 -23.93 20.69
C ARG A 47 -15.36 -22.92 20.11
N THR A 48 -15.51 -21.66 20.49
CA THR A 48 -14.52 -20.61 20.21
C THR A 48 -13.27 -20.88 21.02
N THR A 49 -12.26 -21.48 20.39
CA THR A 49 -10.91 -21.48 20.92
C THR A 49 -10.31 -20.12 20.65
N SER A 50 -10.43 -19.22 21.62
CA SER A 50 -9.67 -17.97 21.68
C SER A 50 -8.19 -18.34 21.77
N SER A 51 -7.52 -18.41 20.63
CA SER A 51 -6.07 -18.49 20.54
C SER A 51 -5.53 -17.07 20.79
N THR A 52 -5.48 -16.71 22.06
CA THR A 52 -4.75 -15.54 22.54
C THR A 52 -3.27 -15.82 22.30
N THR A 53 -2.78 -15.43 21.11
CA THR A 53 -1.35 -15.34 20.86
C THR A 53 -0.82 -14.18 21.70
N SER A 54 -0.26 -14.51 22.87
CA SER A 54 0.44 -13.55 23.70
C SER A 54 1.75 -13.18 23.00
N SER A 55 1.72 -12.14 22.17
CA SER A 55 2.93 -11.53 21.64
C SER A 55 3.63 -10.78 22.77
N THR A 56 4.70 -11.38 23.30
CA THR A 56 5.63 -10.68 24.18
C THR A 56 6.06 -9.37 23.50
N PRO A 57 5.97 -8.20 24.17
CA PRO A 57 6.44 -6.95 23.60
C PRO A 57 7.93 -7.07 23.25
N LEU A 58 8.30 -6.74 22.02
CA LEU A 58 9.70 -6.65 21.62
C LEU A 58 10.38 -5.51 22.42
N SER A 59 11.68 -5.68 22.70
CA SER A 59 12.49 -4.56 23.19
C SER A 59 12.63 -3.48 22.12
N ALA A 60 12.93 -2.25 22.53
CA ALA A 60 13.12 -1.12 21.61
C ALA A 60 14.23 -1.39 20.58
N ASP A 61 15.34 -2.02 20.99
CA ASP A 61 16.46 -2.34 20.09
C ASP A 61 16.06 -3.38 19.03
N GLN A 62 15.29 -4.39 19.42
CA GLN A 62 14.75 -5.39 18.48
C GLN A 62 13.73 -4.77 17.52
N GLU A 63 12.94 -3.82 17.99
CA GLU A 63 11.95 -3.11 17.17
C GLU A 63 12.65 -2.19 16.15
N ASN A 64 13.66 -1.43 16.57
CA ASN A 64 14.46 -0.59 15.68
C ASN A 64 15.23 -1.40 14.64
N ALA A 65 15.91 -2.48 15.04
CA ALA A 65 16.61 -3.36 14.10
C ALA A 65 15.65 -3.98 13.06
N ARG A 66 14.40 -4.26 13.47
CA ARG A 66 13.35 -4.70 12.55
C ARG A 66 12.93 -3.59 11.60
N PHE A 67 12.80 -2.35 12.06
CA PHE A 67 12.49 -1.20 11.21
C PHE A 67 13.60 -0.92 10.20
N ASP A 68 14.87 -0.95 10.62
CA ASP A 68 16.03 -0.84 9.74
C ASP A 68 15.98 -1.87 8.60
N PHE A 69 15.72 -3.12 8.97
CA PHE A 69 15.60 -4.21 8.00
C PHE A 69 14.45 -3.96 7.01
N ILE A 70 13.26 -3.57 7.49
CA ILE A 70 12.10 -3.28 6.64
C ILE A 70 12.41 -2.11 5.68
N LEU A 71 13.07 -1.07 6.18
CA LEU A 71 13.48 0.08 5.38
C LEU A 71 14.48 -0.33 4.30
N GLN A 72 15.47 -1.16 4.63
CA GLN A 72 16.44 -1.68 3.66
C GLN A 72 15.77 -2.47 2.54
N GLU A 73 14.89 -3.41 2.85
CA GLU A 73 14.15 -4.18 1.83
C GLU A 73 13.25 -3.26 0.99
N THR A 74 12.66 -2.23 1.60
CA THR A 74 11.81 -1.26 0.90
C THR A 74 12.62 -0.43 -0.10
N LYS A 75 13.85 -0.01 0.26
CA LYS A 75 14.79 0.66 -0.64
C LYS A 75 15.17 -0.21 -1.83
N LEU A 76 15.47 -1.49 -1.60
CA LEU A 76 15.78 -2.44 -2.68
C LEU A 76 14.59 -2.62 -3.63
N LEU A 77 13.38 -2.76 -3.09
CA LEU A 77 12.17 -2.84 -3.87
C LEU A 77 11.93 -1.58 -4.70
N THR A 78 12.15 -0.40 -4.14
CA THR A 78 12.06 0.87 -4.85
C THR A 78 13.00 0.92 -6.06
N LEU A 79 14.22 0.40 -5.95
CA LEU A 79 15.15 0.32 -7.09
C LEU A 79 14.63 -0.60 -8.21
N ASP A 80 14.04 -1.73 -7.84
CA ASP A 80 13.42 -2.65 -8.80
C ASP A 80 12.25 -1.97 -9.53
N VAL A 81 11.38 -1.26 -8.79
CA VAL A 81 10.23 -0.52 -9.37
C VAL A 81 10.69 0.64 -10.24
N LYS A 82 11.71 1.40 -9.84
CA LYS A 82 12.31 2.46 -10.68
C LYS A 82 12.82 1.87 -12.00
N THR A 83 13.57 0.78 -11.95
CA THR A 83 14.12 0.10 -13.13
C THR A 83 13.00 -0.39 -14.06
N LEU A 84 11.93 -0.95 -13.49
CA LEU A 84 10.73 -1.33 -14.21
C LEU A 84 10.11 -0.12 -14.95
N ILE A 85 9.97 1.01 -14.25
CA ILE A 85 9.37 2.23 -14.80
C ILE A 85 10.23 2.81 -15.92
N ASP A 86 11.55 2.88 -15.77
CA ASP A 86 12.45 3.37 -16.83
C ASP A 86 12.29 2.55 -18.13
N LYS A 87 12.32 1.21 -18.01
CA LYS A 87 12.14 0.30 -19.15
C LYS A 87 10.76 0.47 -19.80
N THR A 88 9.73 0.66 -18.98
CA THR A 88 8.35 0.82 -19.43
C THR A 88 8.16 2.16 -20.13
N LEU A 89 8.69 3.24 -19.58
CA LEU A 89 8.60 4.58 -20.14
C LEU A 89 9.29 4.67 -21.52
N ALA A 90 10.40 3.98 -21.71
CA ALA A 90 11.10 3.92 -22.99
C ALA A 90 10.31 3.19 -24.09
N GLN A 91 9.41 2.27 -23.72
CA GLN A 91 8.60 1.46 -24.65
C GLN A 91 7.17 1.97 -24.80
N LEU A 92 6.72 2.91 -23.96
CA LEU A 92 5.39 3.47 -24.04
C LEU A 92 5.20 4.16 -25.40
N PRO A 93 4.07 3.92 -26.09
CA PRO A 93 3.72 4.68 -27.29
C PRO A 93 3.74 6.18 -27.01
N LYS A 94 3.89 7.00 -28.06
CA LYS A 94 4.02 8.47 -27.94
C LYS A 94 2.71 9.23 -28.20
N ASP A 95 1.65 8.55 -28.60
CA ASP A 95 0.34 9.17 -28.84
C ASP A 95 -0.31 9.64 -27.53
N SER A 96 -1.28 10.54 -27.66
CA SER A 96 -1.91 11.23 -26.52
C SER A 96 -2.69 10.30 -25.59
N ASP A 97 -3.12 9.12 -26.07
CA ASP A 97 -3.88 8.19 -25.25
C ASP A 97 -3.06 7.64 -24.06
N TYR A 98 -1.73 7.68 -24.15
CA TYR A 98 -0.82 7.25 -23.09
C TYR A 98 -0.19 8.40 -22.29
N ASP A 99 -0.57 9.67 -22.53
CA ASP A 99 0.00 10.82 -21.80
C ASP A 99 -0.17 10.67 -20.29
N PHE A 100 -1.35 10.24 -19.85
CA PHE A 100 -1.62 9.98 -18.44
C PHE A 100 -0.61 9.00 -17.82
N HIS A 101 -0.33 7.88 -18.49
CA HIS A 101 0.59 6.86 -18.00
C HIS A 101 2.05 7.35 -18.01
N ARG A 102 2.46 8.06 -19.07
CA ARG A 102 3.79 8.67 -19.16
C ARG A 102 4.00 9.68 -18.04
N ASN A 103 3.00 10.53 -17.76
CA ASN A 103 3.08 11.54 -16.72
C ASN A 103 3.19 10.89 -15.33
N ARG A 104 2.39 9.86 -15.02
CA ARG A 104 2.53 9.12 -13.76
C ARG A 104 3.90 8.45 -13.59
N CYS A 105 4.47 7.92 -14.68
CA CYS A 105 5.83 7.34 -14.63
C CYS A 105 6.89 8.41 -14.37
N ARG A 106 6.79 9.56 -15.03
CA ARG A 106 7.72 10.69 -14.82
C ARG A 106 7.60 11.27 -13.41
N GLU A 107 6.38 11.41 -12.91
CA GLU A 107 6.11 11.86 -11.54
C GLU A 107 6.72 10.92 -10.50
N TYR A 108 6.58 9.60 -10.69
CA TYR A 108 7.25 8.60 -9.85
C TYR A 108 8.77 8.83 -9.82
N LEU A 109 9.39 8.95 -10.99
CA LEU A 109 10.84 9.10 -11.11
C LEU A 109 11.33 10.43 -10.51
N GLU A 110 10.53 11.49 -10.63
CA GLU A 110 10.85 12.79 -10.05
C GLU A 110 10.75 12.76 -8.52
N LEU A 111 9.68 12.19 -7.95
CA LEU A 111 9.57 12.03 -6.50
C LEU A 111 10.67 11.12 -5.94
N TYR A 112 11.02 10.05 -6.66
CA TYR A 112 12.16 9.21 -6.30
C TYR A 112 13.47 10.03 -6.28
N ARG A 113 13.70 10.87 -7.28
CA ARG A 113 14.87 11.76 -7.34
C ARG A 113 14.88 12.74 -6.18
N GLN A 114 13.75 13.34 -5.83
CA GLN A 114 13.65 14.24 -4.68
C GLN A 114 13.94 13.52 -3.36
N TYR A 115 13.40 12.32 -3.17
CA TYR A 115 13.71 11.48 -2.01
C TYR A 115 15.21 11.16 -1.91
N GLN A 116 15.88 10.82 -3.03
CA GLN A 116 17.31 10.55 -3.05
C GLN A 116 18.19 11.78 -2.74
N LEU A 117 17.68 12.98 -2.99
CA LEU A 117 18.38 14.24 -2.75
C LEU A 117 17.97 14.90 -1.43
N ALA A 118 17.10 14.26 -0.65
CA ALA A 118 16.65 14.79 0.61
C ALA A 118 17.82 14.91 1.59
N THR A 119 17.81 15.98 2.36
CA THR A 119 18.75 16.24 3.45
C THR A 119 18.21 15.65 4.75
N SER A 120 18.99 15.68 5.83
CA SER A 120 18.52 15.24 7.15
C SER A 120 17.24 15.95 7.61
N ASP A 121 17.07 17.21 7.20
CA ASP A 121 16.03 18.10 7.72
C ASP A 121 14.66 17.87 7.08
N ASP A 122 14.64 17.40 5.82
CA ASP A 122 13.42 17.15 5.03
C ASP A 122 13.22 15.68 4.64
N CYS A 123 14.11 14.79 5.09
CA CYS A 123 14.09 13.40 4.68
C CYS A 123 12.81 12.65 5.02
N GLY A 124 12.28 12.87 6.23
CA GLY A 124 11.04 12.21 6.67
C GLY A 124 9.85 12.59 5.80
N GLU A 125 9.71 13.89 5.49
CA GLU A 125 8.66 14.40 4.61
C GLU A 125 8.79 13.81 3.20
N LYS A 126 9.99 13.87 2.62
CA LYS A 126 10.24 13.38 1.26
C LYS A 126 10.10 11.87 1.13
N ALA A 127 10.50 11.11 2.15
CA ALA A 127 10.29 9.67 2.20
C ALA A 127 8.80 9.35 2.25
N LEU A 128 8.02 10.03 3.10
CA LEU A 128 6.58 9.81 3.21
C LEU A 128 5.84 10.16 1.91
N GLU A 129 6.13 11.31 1.31
CA GLU A 129 5.57 11.75 0.02
C GLU A 129 5.85 10.71 -1.07
N PHE A 130 7.12 10.29 -1.20
CA PHE A 130 7.52 9.30 -2.19
C PHE A 130 6.85 7.95 -1.97
N TYR A 131 6.84 7.41 -0.74
CA TYR A 131 6.27 6.10 -0.46
C TYR A 131 4.73 6.09 -0.59
N ASP A 132 4.06 7.20 -0.29
CA ASP A 132 2.62 7.33 -0.57
C ASP A 132 2.31 7.35 -2.08
N PHE A 133 3.14 8.03 -2.86
CA PHE A 133 2.99 7.98 -4.31
C PHE A 133 3.30 6.59 -4.88
N GLN A 134 4.37 5.94 -4.43
CA GLN A 134 4.73 4.58 -4.82
C GLN A 134 3.59 3.60 -4.53
N ASN A 135 2.97 3.71 -3.36
CA ASN A 135 1.76 2.96 -3.01
C ASN A 135 0.64 3.14 -4.03
N THR A 136 0.31 4.39 -4.32
CA THR A 136 -0.78 4.73 -5.23
C THR A 136 -0.48 4.25 -6.64
N PHE A 137 0.77 4.37 -7.09
CA PHE A 137 1.24 3.82 -8.36
C PHE A 137 1.04 2.31 -8.44
N LEU A 138 1.53 1.57 -7.44
CA LEU A 138 1.40 0.11 -7.40
C LEU A 138 -0.08 -0.30 -7.29
N LYS A 139 -0.89 0.33 -6.44
CA LYS A 139 -2.35 0.12 -6.37
C LYS A 139 -3.03 0.25 -7.71
N PHE A 140 -2.70 1.31 -8.43
CA PHE A 140 -3.34 1.59 -9.69
C PHE A 140 -3.06 0.51 -10.72
N TYR A 141 -1.81 0.06 -10.87
CA TYR A 141 -1.41 -0.90 -11.91
C TYR A 141 -1.44 -2.38 -11.48
N LEU A 142 -1.46 -2.67 -10.19
CA LEU A 142 -1.56 -4.03 -9.65
C LEU A 142 -3.00 -4.42 -9.27
N GLY A 143 -3.92 -3.46 -9.26
CA GLY A 143 -5.32 -3.71 -8.96
C GLY A 143 -5.99 -4.64 -9.99
N GLU A 144 -6.81 -5.58 -9.51
CA GLU A 144 -7.47 -6.59 -10.34
C GLU A 144 -8.57 -6.04 -11.27
N ASN A 145 -8.88 -4.74 -11.24
CA ASN A 145 -10.10 -4.17 -11.83
C ASN A 145 -9.87 -3.01 -12.80
N ILE A 146 -8.76 -3.01 -13.54
CA ILE A 146 -8.54 -2.02 -14.60
C ILE A 146 -9.37 -2.39 -15.84
N LYS A 147 -10.41 -1.59 -16.12
CA LYS A 147 -11.31 -1.79 -17.28
C LYS A 147 -10.90 -1.01 -18.54
N ALA A 148 -10.17 0.09 -18.38
CA ALA A 148 -9.77 0.92 -19.52
C ALA A 148 -8.71 0.20 -20.36
N LEU A 149 -8.93 0.14 -21.68
CA LEU A 149 -8.05 -0.58 -22.62
C LEU A 149 -6.58 -0.15 -22.50
N ARG A 150 -6.31 1.16 -22.52
CA ARG A 150 -4.93 1.70 -22.42
C ARG A 150 -4.26 1.34 -21.10
N SER A 151 -5.01 1.36 -20.02
CA SER A 151 -4.50 0.95 -18.71
C SER A 151 -4.20 -0.56 -18.67
N GLN A 152 -4.97 -1.40 -19.37
CA GLN A 152 -4.66 -2.83 -19.51
C GLN A 152 -3.39 -3.06 -20.33
N GLU A 153 -3.22 -2.35 -21.45
CA GLU A 153 -1.99 -2.40 -22.25
C GLU A 153 -0.76 -1.95 -21.44
N MET A 154 -0.93 -0.93 -20.59
CA MET A 154 0.11 -0.48 -19.66
C MET A 154 0.46 -1.58 -18.64
N VAL A 155 -0.53 -2.26 -18.05
CA VAL A 155 -0.29 -3.40 -17.15
C VAL A 155 0.44 -4.54 -17.88
N GLN A 156 0.05 -4.85 -19.11
CA GLN A 156 0.75 -5.86 -19.91
C GLN A 156 2.20 -5.46 -20.19
N LEU A 157 2.47 -4.18 -20.44
CA LEU A 157 3.82 -3.68 -20.64
C LEU A 157 4.65 -3.75 -19.35
N LEU A 158 4.09 -3.34 -18.21
CA LEU A 158 4.72 -3.48 -16.89
C LEU A 158 5.04 -4.95 -16.57
N ASN A 159 4.09 -5.86 -16.82
CA ASN A 159 4.30 -7.30 -16.62
C ASN A 159 5.43 -7.84 -17.50
N ARG A 160 5.49 -7.45 -18.78
CA ARG A 160 6.60 -7.80 -19.69
C ARG A 160 7.95 -7.29 -19.22
N ASN A 161 7.98 -6.17 -18.49
CA ASN A 161 9.20 -5.59 -17.95
C ASN A 161 9.56 -6.08 -16.53
N GLY A 162 8.83 -7.08 -15.99
CA GLY A 162 9.18 -7.75 -14.73
C GLY A 162 8.32 -7.40 -13.51
N MET A 163 7.15 -6.76 -13.69
CA MET A 163 6.28 -6.43 -12.55
C MET A 163 5.86 -7.69 -11.76
N GLN A 164 5.57 -8.80 -12.42
CA GLN A 164 5.18 -10.05 -11.71
C GLN A 164 6.31 -10.61 -10.86
N ASP A 165 7.57 -10.50 -11.31
CA ASP A 165 8.73 -10.95 -10.54
C ASP A 165 8.88 -10.11 -9.27
N ILE A 166 8.66 -8.80 -9.37
CA ILE A 166 8.63 -7.90 -8.22
C ILE A 166 7.53 -8.30 -7.23
N ILE A 167 6.32 -8.58 -7.72
CA ILE A 167 5.20 -9.04 -6.89
C ILE A 167 5.55 -10.34 -6.16
N HIS A 168 6.11 -11.32 -6.85
CA HIS A 168 6.54 -12.57 -6.25
C HIS A 168 7.61 -12.36 -5.17
N LYS A 169 8.60 -11.50 -5.42
CA LYS A 169 9.64 -11.14 -4.45
C LYS A 169 9.04 -10.50 -3.18
N ILE A 170 8.08 -9.59 -3.34
CA ILE A 170 7.34 -8.97 -2.22
C ILE A 170 6.63 -10.05 -1.39
N HIS A 171 5.91 -10.96 -2.04
CA HIS A 171 5.19 -12.04 -1.35
C HIS A 171 6.14 -12.98 -0.60
N ALA A 172 7.26 -13.37 -1.21
CA ALA A 172 8.27 -14.22 -0.57
C ALA A 172 8.84 -13.53 0.68
N LYS A 173 9.27 -12.27 0.57
CA LYS A 173 9.82 -11.51 1.70
C LYS A 173 8.82 -11.34 2.84
N ARG A 174 7.54 -11.14 2.53
CA ARG A 174 6.50 -11.05 3.56
C ARG A 174 6.40 -12.33 4.40
N SER A 175 6.51 -13.50 3.78
CA SER A 175 6.41 -14.78 4.47
C SER A 175 7.60 -15.03 5.41
N GLU A 176 8.79 -14.54 5.05
CA GLU A 176 10.02 -14.70 5.84
C GLU A 176 10.00 -13.87 7.14
N LEU A 177 9.37 -12.69 7.12
CA LEU A 177 9.65 -11.63 8.09
C LEU A 177 8.59 -11.43 9.17
N SER A 178 7.55 -12.27 9.20
CA SER A 178 6.39 -12.10 10.10
C SER A 178 5.85 -10.65 10.10
N ILE A 179 5.97 -9.94 8.98
CA ILE A 179 5.70 -8.49 8.84
C ILE A 179 4.28 -8.14 9.32
N GLY A 180 3.37 -9.10 9.28
CA GLY A 180 2.00 -8.96 9.80
C GLY A 180 1.90 -8.46 11.24
N ASN A 181 2.94 -8.65 12.07
CA ASN A 181 2.97 -8.20 13.47
C ASN A 181 3.77 -6.90 13.69
N THR A 182 3.99 -6.09 12.65
CA THR A 182 4.72 -4.82 12.78
C THR A 182 3.79 -3.72 13.27
N ASN A 183 4.22 -2.93 14.26
CA ASN A 183 3.52 -1.70 14.63
C ASN A 183 3.86 -0.59 13.62
N TRP A 184 3.01 -0.46 12.60
CA TRP A 184 3.23 0.49 11.50
C TRP A 184 3.28 1.94 11.96
N ASN A 185 2.49 2.33 12.97
CA ASN A 185 2.52 3.70 13.50
C ASN A 185 3.91 4.05 14.07
N LYS A 186 4.54 3.11 14.77
CA LYS A 186 5.91 3.29 15.25
C LYS A 186 6.93 3.31 14.12
N PHE A 187 6.76 2.48 13.11
CA PHE A 187 7.62 2.50 11.91
C PHE A 187 7.55 3.85 11.18
N PHE A 188 6.38 4.48 11.08
CA PHE A 188 6.26 5.82 10.51
C PHE A 188 6.93 6.88 11.38
N GLY A 189 6.74 6.81 12.69
CA GLY A 189 7.47 7.67 13.63
C GLY A 189 8.99 7.52 13.47
N TYR A 190 9.46 6.28 13.27
CA TYR A 190 10.85 5.96 13.01
C TYR A 190 11.35 6.61 11.70
N MET A 191 10.64 6.48 10.58
CA MET A 191 11.04 7.15 9.33
C MET A 191 10.98 8.69 9.44
N ALA A 192 9.96 9.22 10.12
CA ALA A 192 9.72 10.66 10.23
C ALA A 192 10.82 11.41 11.01
N VAL A 193 11.55 10.73 11.90
CA VAL A 193 12.68 11.32 12.64
C VAL A 193 14.02 11.23 11.90
N GLY A 194 13.98 10.99 10.58
CA GLY A 194 15.17 11.06 9.71
C GLY A 194 15.85 9.72 9.46
N HIS A 195 15.18 8.60 9.78
CA HIS A 195 15.65 7.27 9.34
C HIS A 195 15.22 7.03 7.90
N CYS A 196 16.07 7.49 7.01
CA CYS A 196 16.02 7.40 5.57
C CYS A 196 17.46 7.21 5.06
#